data_AF-A0A9E0V7Z9-F1
#
_entry.id   AF-A0A9E0V7Z9-F1
#
_cell.length_a   1.000
_cell.length_b   1.000
_cell.length_c   1.000
_cell.angle_alpha   90.00
_cell.angle_beta   90.00
_cell.angle_gamma   90.00
#
_symmetry.space_group_name_H-M   'P 1'
#
loop_
_entity.id
_entity.type
_entity.pdbx_description
1 polymer ?
#
loop_
_entity_poly.entity_id
_entity_poly.type
_entity_poly.pdbx_seq_one_letter_code
_entity_poly.pdbx_strand_id
1 'polypeptide(L)'
;MQKNLFLSTFILLFGLLASGAFAQTTAVKATPVSGEVGSIAADKLVLKTAAGDVEAALSDKTQYFRVPPENPSIKAAVASSLAEIGVGDKVVVMGILSDDKKSMPAKSVYLMSKAAINERQQKSTADWRTRGTVGKVSKVDLMAKTITVSQRGFMGERLITVKPKADAEYFRYAPDSIEFAKAQKSRLAEIVLGDEIRILGNRNADGSEIEAEQIVTGSFQTSGGTIKSIDLAKNEVVITDSGTKKDVTIAISEISILKQFPQEMANRIATMQSGGGQGGGFRPPQGNGASNPPANPPTGGGQTNPPTGGGQAPNGMGGGGGFRNGGGIDDSRFQNIKITDLKVGEMIGVLSTKNTDPARIKAIKLFTGVEPFIKLSQMAAMRQGGGGNSGGGASLNIPGLDGFGGN
;
A
#
# COMPACT_ATOMS: atom_id res chain seq x y z
N MET A 1 -10.67 -10.83 -17.96
CA MET A 1 -11.60 -9.77 -17.50
C MET A 1 -11.99 -10.09 -16.07
N GLN A 2 -11.23 -9.62 -15.09
CA GLN A 2 -11.51 -9.86 -13.67
C GLN A 2 -12.24 -8.66 -13.07
N LYS A 3 -13.40 -8.95 -12.48
CA LYS A 3 -14.25 -8.01 -11.74
C LYS A 3 -13.58 -7.68 -10.40
N ASN A 4 -13.10 -6.46 -10.25
CA ASN A 4 -12.64 -5.94 -8.96
C ASN A 4 -13.87 -5.49 -8.15
N LEU A 5 -14.32 -6.38 -7.26
CA LEU A 5 -15.35 -6.12 -6.28
C LEU A 5 -14.69 -5.54 -5.02
N PHE A 6 -14.60 -4.22 -4.90
CA PHE A 6 -14.27 -3.56 -3.63
C PHE A 6 -15.54 -2.97 -3.03
N LEU A 7 -16.13 -3.77 -2.14
CA LEU A 7 -17.29 -3.47 -1.33
C LEU A 7 -16.87 -2.43 -0.27
N SER A 8 -17.15 -1.15 -0.54
CA SER A 8 -16.96 -0.08 0.44
C SER A 8 -18.13 -0.09 1.43
N THR A 9 -17.92 -0.70 2.59
CA THR A 9 -18.83 -0.70 3.73
C THR A 9 -18.79 0.67 4.40
N PHE A 10 -19.89 1.41 4.28
CA PHE A 10 -20.09 2.71 4.89
C PHE A 10 -20.72 2.50 6.28
N ILE A 11 -19.89 2.52 7.34
CA ILE A 11 -20.40 2.45 8.73
C ILE A 11 -20.70 3.87 9.18
N LEU A 12 -21.99 4.20 9.31
CA LEU A 12 -22.44 5.42 9.96
C LEU A 12 -22.84 5.08 11.41
N LEU A 13 -22.05 5.56 12.35
CA LEU A 13 -22.23 5.35 13.79
C LEU A 13 -23.47 6.14 14.27
N PHE A 14 -24.46 5.49 14.88
CA PHE A 14 -25.52 6.15 15.63
C PHE A 14 -25.48 5.70 17.10
N GLY A 15 -25.30 6.66 18.00
CA GLY A 15 -25.34 6.45 19.44
C GLY A 15 -26.77 6.12 19.90
N LEU A 16 -26.87 5.03 20.66
CA LEU A 16 -28.08 4.56 21.33
C LEU A 16 -28.19 5.27 22.69
N LEU A 17 -29.28 6.01 22.93
CA LEU A 17 -29.72 6.40 24.27
C LEU A 17 -31.24 6.36 24.31
N ALA A 18 -31.76 5.40 25.06
CA ALA A 18 -33.18 5.22 25.35
C ALA A 18 -33.54 5.92 26.67
N SER A 19 -34.69 6.59 26.68
CA SER A 19 -35.76 6.53 27.71
C SER A 19 -36.42 7.90 27.92
N GLY A 20 -37.74 7.95 27.73
CA GLY A 20 -38.58 9.10 28.02
C GLY A 20 -39.90 9.04 27.26
N ALA A 21 -40.89 8.32 27.80
CA ALA A 21 -42.23 8.29 27.26
C ALA A 21 -42.93 9.64 27.53
N PHE A 22 -43.20 10.39 26.47
CA PHE A 22 -44.24 11.42 26.42
C PHE A 22 -45.01 11.24 25.11
N ALA A 23 -46.33 11.13 25.24
CA ALA A 23 -47.24 11.12 24.12
C ALA A 23 -47.16 12.47 23.40
N GLN A 24 -46.47 12.49 22.26
CA GLN A 24 -46.41 13.62 21.35
C GLN A 24 -46.57 13.03 19.95
N THR A 25 -47.58 13.52 19.21
CA THR A 25 -47.86 13.16 17.81
C THR A 25 -46.54 13.07 17.05
N THR A 26 -46.14 11.85 16.70
CA THR A 26 -44.85 11.58 16.05
C THR A 26 -44.85 12.25 14.69
N ALA A 27 -44.17 13.39 14.59
CA ALA A 27 -43.68 13.89 13.32
C ALA A 27 -42.87 12.76 12.69
N VAL A 28 -43.40 12.14 11.64
CA VAL A 28 -42.78 11.03 10.94
C VAL A 28 -41.45 11.53 10.38
N LYS A 29 -40.34 11.21 11.06
CA LYS A 29 -38.99 11.61 10.64
C LYS A 29 -38.67 10.88 9.35
N ALA A 30 -38.26 11.63 8.33
CA ALA A 30 -37.74 11.06 7.10
C ALA A 30 -36.54 10.15 7.44
N THR A 31 -36.62 8.89 7.01
CA THR A 31 -35.61 7.86 7.20
C THR A 31 -34.67 7.86 6.00
N PRO A 32 -33.34 7.93 6.19
CA PRO A 32 -32.38 7.74 5.11
C PRO A 32 -32.32 6.26 4.70
N VAL A 33 -32.49 5.99 3.41
CA VAL A 33 -32.25 4.68 2.79
C VAL A 33 -31.11 4.83 1.78
N SER A 34 -30.01 4.11 2.02
CA SER A 34 -28.84 4.09 1.14
C SER A 34 -28.87 2.84 0.28
N GLY A 35 -28.67 2.99 -1.03
CA GLY A 35 -28.66 1.87 -1.96
C GLY A 35 -27.97 2.18 -3.28
N GLU A 36 -27.82 1.14 -4.10
CA GLU A 36 -27.40 1.27 -5.50
C GLU A 36 -28.64 1.32 -6.39
N VAL A 37 -28.66 2.19 -7.40
CA VAL A 37 -29.79 2.30 -8.33
C VAL A 37 -29.86 1.06 -9.21
N GLY A 38 -30.89 0.24 -9.02
CA GLY A 38 -31.17 -0.95 -9.83
C GLY A 38 -31.90 -0.64 -11.13
N SER A 39 -32.88 0.26 -11.08
CA SER A 39 -33.63 0.74 -12.25
C SER A 39 -34.23 2.12 -12.00
N ILE A 40 -34.47 2.86 -13.09
CA ILE A 40 -34.98 4.24 -13.06
C ILE A 40 -36.22 4.31 -13.95
N ALA A 41 -37.30 4.88 -13.43
CA ALA A 41 -38.49 5.27 -14.18
C ALA A 41 -38.84 6.74 -13.85
N ALA A 42 -39.83 7.30 -14.54
CA ALA A 42 -40.20 8.71 -14.40
C ALA A 42 -40.78 9.05 -13.01
N ASP A 43 -41.50 8.11 -12.41
CA ASP A 43 -42.25 8.24 -11.15
C ASP A 43 -41.65 7.40 -10.01
N LYS A 44 -40.59 6.63 -10.28
CA LYS A 44 -39.99 5.74 -9.28
C LYS A 44 -38.54 5.37 -9.57
N LEU A 45 -37.85 5.00 -8.50
CA LEU A 45 -36.48 4.55 -8.53
C LEU A 45 -36.34 3.30 -7.64
N VAL A 46 -35.79 2.22 -8.18
CA VAL A 46 -35.60 0.97 -7.42
C VAL A 46 -34.18 0.93 -6.90
N LEU A 47 -34.04 0.83 -5.58
CA LEU A 47 -32.78 0.76 -4.86
C LEU A 47 -32.47 -0.67 -4.45
N LYS A 48 -31.28 -1.14 -4.80
CA LYS A 48 -30.70 -2.35 -4.22
C LYS A 48 -30.03 -1.98 -2.91
N THR A 49 -30.62 -2.40 -1.79
CA THR A 49 -30.05 -2.18 -0.47
C THR A 49 -29.60 -3.50 0.15
N ALA A 50 -28.78 -3.47 1.20
CA ALA A 50 -28.38 -4.67 1.93
C ALA A 50 -29.57 -5.40 2.59
N ALA A 51 -30.70 -4.72 2.80
CA ALA A 51 -31.90 -5.26 3.40
C ALA A 51 -32.93 -5.77 2.36
N GLY A 52 -32.61 -5.68 1.07
CA GLY A 52 -33.51 -6.00 -0.05
C GLY A 52 -33.79 -4.80 -0.94
N ASP A 53 -34.59 -5.03 -1.98
CA ASP A 53 -34.95 -3.99 -2.93
C ASP A 53 -36.01 -3.05 -2.34
N VAL A 54 -35.78 -1.74 -2.48
CA VAL A 54 -36.68 -0.68 -1.99
C VAL A 54 -37.09 0.22 -3.15
N GLU A 55 -38.40 0.42 -3.33
CA GLU A 55 -38.97 1.29 -4.34
C GLU A 55 -39.15 2.71 -3.78
N ALA A 56 -38.34 3.64 -4.25
CA ALA A 56 -38.48 5.06 -3.95
C ALA A 56 -39.44 5.71 -4.94
N ALA A 57 -40.64 6.07 -4.48
CA ALA A 57 -41.63 6.78 -5.29
C ALA A 57 -41.23 8.26 -5.41
N LEU A 58 -41.10 8.74 -6.65
CA LEU A 58 -40.72 10.10 -6.98
C LEU A 58 -41.98 10.93 -7.25
N SER A 59 -41.92 12.22 -6.92
CA SER A 59 -43.00 13.17 -7.16
C SER A 59 -42.42 14.52 -7.58
N ASP A 60 -43.27 15.43 -8.04
CA ASP A 60 -42.87 16.81 -8.39
C ASP A 60 -42.29 17.58 -7.19
N LYS A 61 -42.54 17.10 -5.95
CA LYS A 61 -42.00 17.67 -4.71
C LYS A 61 -40.66 17.04 -4.30
N THR A 62 -40.19 16.03 -5.01
CA THR A 62 -38.93 15.34 -4.72
C THR A 62 -37.76 16.21 -5.15
N GLN A 63 -36.87 16.52 -4.20
CA GLN A 63 -35.67 17.31 -4.48
C GLN A 63 -34.49 16.41 -4.81
N TYR A 64 -33.71 16.77 -5.83
CA TYR A 64 -32.53 16.03 -6.24
C TYR A 64 -31.28 16.83 -5.91
N PHE A 65 -30.32 16.15 -5.31
CA PHE A 65 -29.05 16.73 -4.94
C PHE A 65 -27.91 15.81 -5.36
N ARG A 66 -26.80 16.38 -5.79
CA ARG A 66 -25.56 15.68 -6.07
C ARG A 66 -24.58 15.93 -4.94
N VAL A 67 -24.12 14.85 -4.31
CA VAL A 67 -23.10 14.90 -3.27
C VAL A 67 -21.74 14.85 -3.95
N PRO A 68 -20.86 15.85 -3.75
CA PRO A 68 -19.53 15.82 -4.31
C PRO A 68 -18.74 14.67 -3.67
N PRO A 69 -18.01 13.86 -4.46
CA PRO A 69 -17.26 12.75 -3.91
C PRO A 69 -16.18 13.24 -2.94
N GLU A 70 -15.62 14.44 -3.13
CA GLU A 70 -14.60 15.10 -2.28
C GLU A 70 -15.04 15.30 -0.83
N ASN A 71 -16.31 15.64 -0.62
CA ASN A 71 -16.91 15.86 0.69
C ASN A 71 -18.23 15.09 0.74
N PRO A 72 -18.21 13.81 1.14
CA PRO A 72 -19.38 12.92 1.16
C PRO A 72 -20.32 13.27 2.32
N SER A 73 -20.86 14.48 2.28
CA SER A 73 -21.75 15.05 3.27
C SER A 73 -23.00 15.57 2.57
N ILE A 74 -24.16 15.21 3.11
CA ILE A 74 -25.47 15.67 2.65
C ILE A 74 -25.55 17.22 2.68
N LYS A 75 -24.77 17.87 3.56
CA LYS A 75 -24.69 19.33 3.67
C LYS A 75 -23.90 19.99 2.54
N ALA A 76 -22.98 19.25 1.91
CA ALA A 76 -22.19 19.73 0.79
C ALA A 76 -22.88 19.45 -0.56
N ALA A 77 -24.10 18.91 -0.54
CA ALA A 77 -24.81 18.52 -1.74
C ALA A 77 -25.29 19.74 -2.52
N VAL A 78 -25.11 19.70 -3.84
CA VAL A 78 -25.52 20.74 -4.78
C VAL A 78 -26.82 20.31 -5.45
N ALA A 79 -27.71 21.24 -5.82
CA ALA A 79 -28.92 20.90 -6.56
C ALA A 79 -28.57 20.14 -7.86
N SER A 80 -29.34 19.08 -8.15
CA SER A 80 -29.17 18.19 -9.29
C SER A 80 -30.55 17.83 -9.87
N SER A 81 -30.62 16.85 -10.76
CA SER A 81 -31.86 16.42 -11.41
C SER A 81 -31.91 14.90 -11.57
N LEU A 82 -33.12 14.36 -11.78
CA LEU A 82 -33.32 12.93 -12.05
C LEU A 82 -32.53 12.44 -13.28
N ALA A 83 -32.32 13.30 -14.27
CA ALA A 83 -31.59 12.98 -15.50
C ALA A 83 -30.09 12.68 -15.26
N GLU A 84 -29.52 13.14 -14.15
CA GLU A 84 -28.13 12.86 -13.78
C GLU A 84 -27.95 11.52 -13.07
N ILE A 85 -29.04 10.89 -12.63
CA ILE A 85 -29.02 9.61 -11.94
C ILE A 85 -28.94 8.50 -12.99
N GLY A 86 -27.93 7.64 -12.88
CA GLY A 86 -27.75 6.46 -13.71
C GLY A 86 -27.96 5.16 -12.94
N VAL A 87 -28.26 4.08 -13.68
CA VAL A 87 -28.27 2.72 -13.12
C VAL A 87 -26.86 2.37 -12.64
N GLY A 88 -26.74 1.89 -11.40
CA GLY A 88 -25.48 1.57 -10.75
C GLY A 88 -24.84 2.72 -9.94
N ASP A 89 -25.50 3.88 -9.86
CA ASP A 89 -25.07 4.95 -8.98
C ASP A 89 -25.43 4.69 -7.52
N LYS A 90 -24.65 5.24 -6.59
CA LYS A 90 -24.97 5.19 -5.16
C LYS A 90 -25.84 6.37 -4.81
N VAL A 91 -27.01 6.10 -4.22
CA VAL A 91 -27.94 7.14 -3.83
C VAL A 91 -28.37 6.96 -2.38
N VAL A 92 -28.65 8.09 -1.71
CA VAL A 92 -29.32 8.12 -0.41
C VAL A 92 -30.67 8.80 -0.61
N VAL A 93 -31.75 8.07 -0.39
CA VAL A 93 -33.10 8.59 -0.47
C VAL A 93 -33.59 8.91 0.94
N MET A 94 -34.04 10.14 1.13
CA MET A 94 -34.70 10.61 2.35
C MET A 94 -36.19 10.58 2.11
N GLY A 95 -36.92 9.78 2.87
CA GLY A 95 -38.37 9.67 2.73
C GLY A 95 -39.01 8.98 3.92
N ILE A 96 -40.32 8.77 3.85
CA ILE A 96 -41.04 8.01 4.87
C ILE A 96 -41.11 6.56 4.39
N LEU A 97 -40.47 5.64 5.09
CA LEU A 97 -40.51 4.23 4.71
C LEU A 97 -41.89 3.67 5.10
N SER A 98 -42.57 2.98 4.19
CA SER A 98 -43.83 2.30 4.52
C SER A 98 -43.61 1.15 5.51
N ASP A 99 -44.66 0.75 6.23
CA ASP A 99 -44.59 -0.30 7.25
C ASP A 99 -44.12 -1.65 6.69
N ASP A 100 -44.35 -1.90 5.40
CA ASP A 100 -43.88 -3.07 4.66
C ASP A 100 -42.39 -3.01 4.27
N LYS A 101 -41.71 -1.89 4.53
CA LYS A 101 -40.31 -1.58 4.19
C LYS A 101 -39.94 -1.73 2.72
N LYS A 102 -40.94 -1.76 1.82
CA LYS A 102 -40.72 -1.96 0.38
C LYS A 102 -40.89 -0.70 -0.43
N SER A 103 -41.68 0.26 0.05
CA SER A 103 -41.92 1.52 -0.66
C SER A 103 -41.55 2.73 0.20
N MET A 104 -41.13 3.81 -0.45
CA MET A 104 -40.86 5.06 0.23
C MET A 104 -41.17 6.24 -0.68
N PRO A 105 -42.15 7.10 -0.36
CA PRO A 105 -42.22 8.43 -0.97
C PRO A 105 -40.94 9.22 -0.68
N ALA A 106 -40.18 9.51 -1.74
CA ALA A 106 -38.92 10.21 -1.67
C ALA A 106 -39.16 11.72 -1.52
N LYS A 107 -38.71 12.30 -0.42
CA LYS A 107 -38.67 13.75 -0.21
C LYS A 107 -37.42 14.37 -0.83
N SER A 108 -36.28 13.69 -0.68
CA SER A 108 -35.02 14.14 -1.27
C SER A 108 -34.18 12.94 -1.72
N VAL A 109 -33.50 13.05 -2.85
CA VAL A 109 -32.61 12.04 -3.41
C VAL A 109 -31.21 12.65 -3.52
N TYR A 110 -30.24 12.04 -2.83
CA TYR A 110 -28.85 12.45 -2.85
C TYR A 110 -28.04 11.46 -3.69
N LEU A 111 -27.62 11.89 -4.87
CA LEU A 111 -26.83 11.13 -5.81
C LEU A 111 -25.33 11.27 -5.54
N MET A 112 -24.64 10.15 -5.52
CA MET A 112 -23.20 10.08 -5.68
C MET A 112 -22.89 9.21 -6.91
N SER A 113 -22.49 9.86 -8.01
CA SER A 113 -22.31 9.15 -9.27
C SER A 113 -21.09 8.24 -9.24
N LYS A 114 -21.24 7.03 -9.79
CA LYS A 114 -20.16 6.06 -9.92
C LYS A 114 -19.01 6.59 -10.76
N ALA A 115 -19.32 7.35 -11.80
CA ALA A 115 -18.33 8.00 -12.66
C ALA A 115 -17.46 8.99 -11.87
N ALA A 116 -18.05 9.85 -11.02
CA ALA A 116 -17.28 10.81 -10.23
C ALA A 116 -16.45 10.14 -9.13
N ILE A 117 -16.94 9.04 -8.54
CA ILE A 117 -16.15 8.22 -7.61
C ILE A 117 -14.94 7.62 -8.33
N ASN A 118 -15.14 7.04 -9.52
CA ASN A 118 -14.06 6.47 -10.31
C ASN A 118 -13.04 7.52 -10.74
N GLU A 119 -13.50 8.69 -11.19
CA GLU A 119 -12.62 9.80 -11.56
C GLU A 119 -11.80 10.30 -10.36
N ARG A 120 -12.43 10.47 -9.19
CA ARG A 120 -11.72 10.80 -7.94
C ARG A 120 -10.68 9.74 -7.60
N GLN A 121 -11.03 8.46 -7.73
CA GLN A 121 -10.10 7.37 -7.44
C GLN A 121 -8.93 7.32 -8.42
N GLN A 122 -9.18 7.58 -9.71
CA GLN A 122 -8.13 7.69 -10.72
C GLN A 122 -7.21 8.87 -10.44
N LYS A 123 -7.77 10.05 -10.14
CA LYS A 123 -7.00 11.24 -9.78
C LYS A 123 -6.15 10.99 -8.53
N SER A 124 -6.75 10.44 -7.48
CA SER A 124 -6.03 10.05 -6.26
C SER A 124 -4.92 9.05 -6.56
N THR A 125 -5.18 8.04 -7.39
CA THR A 125 -4.14 7.06 -7.79
C THR A 125 -3.01 7.72 -8.58
N ALA A 126 -3.32 8.66 -9.48
CA ALA A 126 -2.33 9.42 -10.24
C ALA A 126 -1.50 10.34 -9.33
N ASP A 127 -2.15 11.01 -8.37
CA ASP A 127 -1.50 11.81 -7.34
C ASP A 127 -0.57 10.95 -6.49
N TRP A 128 -1.03 9.81 -6.01
CA TRP A 128 -0.22 8.85 -5.26
C TRP A 128 0.93 8.27 -6.08
N ARG A 129 0.77 8.10 -7.38
CA ARG A 129 1.83 7.62 -8.27
C ARG A 129 2.91 8.69 -8.52
N THR A 130 2.52 9.94 -8.61
CA THR A 130 3.41 11.05 -9.02
C THR A 130 4.01 11.81 -7.85
N ARG A 131 3.21 12.02 -6.80
CA ARG A 131 3.53 12.78 -5.58
C ARG A 131 3.58 11.91 -4.32
N GLY A 132 3.33 10.61 -4.44
CA GLY A 132 3.44 9.69 -3.32
C GLY A 132 4.89 9.36 -2.99
N THR A 133 5.20 9.34 -1.70
CA THR A 133 6.47 8.91 -1.14
C THR A 133 6.22 7.80 -0.13
N VAL A 134 7.06 6.76 -0.15
CA VAL A 134 7.07 5.66 0.81
C VAL A 134 8.41 5.62 1.53
N GLY A 135 8.38 5.32 2.83
CA GLY A 135 9.58 5.06 3.62
C GLY A 135 9.25 4.52 5.01
N LYS A 136 10.23 4.58 5.90
CA LYS A 136 10.14 4.15 7.30
C LYS A 136 10.31 5.35 8.23
N VAL A 137 9.49 5.44 9.26
CA VAL A 137 9.59 6.50 10.27
C VAL A 137 10.88 6.32 11.05
N SER A 138 11.77 7.30 10.97
CA SER A 138 13.06 7.34 11.67
C SER A 138 13.00 8.24 12.91
N LYS A 139 12.25 9.34 12.84
CA LYS A 139 12.02 10.26 13.97
C LYS A 139 10.62 10.87 13.89
N VAL A 140 10.01 11.14 15.03
CA VAL A 140 8.77 11.93 15.15
C VAL A 140 9.02 13.05 16.15
N ASP A 141 8.83 14.30 15.73
CA ASP A 141 8.94 15.49 16.59
C ASP A 141 7.56 16.14 16.73
N LEU A 142 6.96 15.99 17.91
CA LEU A 142 5.62 16.52 18.19
C LEU A 142 5.62 18.03 18.46
N MET A 143 6.75 18.60 18.87
CA MET A 143 6.87 20.05 19.13
C MET A 143 7.05 20.81 17.82
N ALA A 144 7.96 20.34 16.97
CA ALA A 144 8.19 20.90 15.64
C ALA A 144 7.12 20.46 14.62
N LYS A 145 6.26 19.49 14.97
CA LYS A 145 5.28 18.84 14.08
C LYS A 145 5.92 18.28 12.81
N THR A 146 7.10 17.66 12.93
CA THR A 146 7.83 17.08 11.80
C THR A 146 8.03 15.59 11.97
N ILE A 147 8.12 14.87 10.85
CA ILE A 147 8.44 13.44 10.83
C ILE A 147 9.68 13.28 9.95
N THR A 148 10.71 12.60 10.44
CA THR A 148 11.85 12.21 9.60
C THR A 148 11.60 10.80 9.09
N VAL A 149 11.64 10.64 7.78
CA VAL A 149 11.39 9.40 7.08
C VAL A 149 12.67 8.95 6.39
N SER A 150 13.04 7.70 6.66
CA SER A 150 14.07 6.99 5.93
C SER A 150 13.46 6.39 4.67
N GLN A 151 13.89 6.89 3.52
CA GLN A 151 13.60 6.31 2.21
C GLN A 151 14.82 5.54 1.74
N ARG A 152 14.66 4.22 1.57
CA ARG A 152 15.71 3.36 1.01
C ARG A 152 15.67 3.43 -0.51
N GLY A 153 16.74 3.91 -1.14
CA GLY A 153 16.87 3.98 -2.59
C GLY A 153 18.07 3.19 -3.10
N PHE A 154 18.26 3.17 -4.42
CA PHE A 154 19.39 2.50 -5.07
C PHE A 154 20.76 3.05 -4.63
N MET A 155 20.82 4.34 -4.28
CA MET A 155 22.05 5.05 -3.83
C MET A 155 22.27 4.98 -2.31
N GLY A 156 21.46 4.21 -1.56
CA GLY A 156 21.53 4.13 -0.11
C GLY A 156 20.31 4.70 0.61
N GLU A 157 20.46 4.92 1.91
CA GLU A 157 19.40 5.46 2.77
C GLU A 157 19.37 6.99 2.69
N ARG A 158 18.21 7.54 2.34
CA ARG A 158 17.97 8.99 2.30
C ARG A 158 16.99 9.38 3.40
N LEU A 159 17.37 10.36 4.22
CA LEU A 159 16.45 10.96 5.17
C LEU A 159 15.66 12.09 4.51
N ILE A 160 14.36 12.09 4.74
CA ILE A 160 13.38 13.05 4.21
C ILE A 160 12.62 13.64 5.38
N THR A 161 12.56 14.97 5.46
CA THR A 161 11.78 15.68 6.47
C THR A 161 10.38 15.94 5.95
N VAL A 162 9.38 15.50 6.70
CA VAL A 162 7.97 15.61 6.36
C VAL A 162 7.36 16.68 7.24
N LYS A 163 6.80 17.71 6.60
CA LYS A 163 6.09 18.83 7.22
C LYS A 163 4.61 18.70 6.86
N PRO A 164 3.75 18.19 7.76
CA PRO A 164 2.32 18.13 7.51
C PRO A 164 1.73 19.53 7.39
N LYS A 165 0.83 19.73 6.42
CA LYS A 165 0.00 20.94 6.30
C LYS A 165 -0.98 21.05 7.47
N ALA A 166 -1.54 22.25 7.67
CA ALA A 166 -2.48 22.51 8.77
C ALA A 166 -3.76 21.64 8.67
N ASP A 167 -4.17 21.31 7.45
CA ASP A 167 -5.31 20.48 7.09
C ASP A 167 -4.91 19.04 6.71
N ALA A 168 -3.68 18.61 7.03
CA ALA A 168 -3.20 17.30 6.68
C ALA A 168 -4.07 16.19 7.27
N GLU A 169 -4.42 15.21 6.44
CA GLU A 169 -5.16 14.03 6.88
C GLU A 169 -4.21 12.93 7.35
N TYR A 170 -4.53 12.33 8.50
CA TYR A 170 -3.76 11.23 9.07
C TYR A 170 -4.62 9.97 9.09
N PHE A 171 -4.08 8.89 8.53
CA PHE A 171 -4.68 7.57 8.55
C PHE A 171 -3.69 6.55 9.06
N ARG A 172 -4.20 5.55 9.79
CA ARG A 172 -3.42 4.39 10.22
C ARG A 172 -4.14 3.14 9.77
N TYR A 173 -3.42 2.25 9.11
CA TYR A 173 -3.97 0.94 8.76
C TYR A 173 -4.38 0.17 10.01
N ALA A 174 -5.52 -0.51 9.93
CA ALA A 174 -5.95 -1.41 10.99
C ALA A 174 -4.91 -2.54 11.19
N PRO A 175 -4.79 -3.08 12.42
CA PRO A 175 -4.07 -4.33 12.63
C PRO A 175 -4.56 -5.37 11.63
N ASP A 176 -3.65 -5.98 10.89
CA ASP A 176 -3.90 -7.09 9.96
C ASP A 176 -4.58 -6.72 8.62
N SER A 177 -4.55 -5.45 8.22
CA SER A 177 -5.09 -5.01 6.92
C SER A 177 -4.28 -3.87 6.29
N ILE A 178 -3.96 -4.00 5.01
CA ILE A 178 -3.37 -2.92 4.18
C ILE A 178 -4.41 -2.16 3.36
N GLU A 179 -5.69 -2.49 3.50
CA GLU A 179 -6.75 -1.82 2.75
C GLU A 179 -6.96 -0.40 3.27
N PHE A 180 -6.81 0.59 2.39
CA PHE A 180 -7.08 2.00 2.71
C PHE A 180 -8.52 2.22 3.18
N ALA A 181 -9.47 1.43 2.67
CA ALA A 181 -10.87 1.47 3.11
C ALA A 181 -11.07 1.11 4.59
N LYS A 182 -10.11 0.38 5.18
CA LYS A 182 -10.11 0.01 6.61
C LYS A 182 -9.11 0.84 7.42
N ALA A 183 -8.43 1.81 6.80
CA ALA A 183 -7.56 2.73 7.51
C ALA A 183 -8.40 3.65 8.39
N GLN A 184 -8.04 3.74 9.66
CA GLN A 184 -8.73 4.55 10.64
C GLN A 184 -8.13 5.95 10.66
N LYS A 185 -8.96 6.95 10.95
CA LYS A 185 -8.47 8.31 11.18
C LYS A 185 -7.53 8.30 12.37
N SER A 186 -6.34 8.87 12.21
CA SER A 186 -5.27 8.88 13.20
C SER A 186 -4.80 10.32 13.45
N ARG A 187 -3.64 10.48 14.09
CA ARG A 187 -3.00 11.77 14.40
C ARG A 187 -1.49 11.61 14.49
N LEU A 188 -0.77 12.72 14.42
CA LEU A 188 0.70 12.75 14.52
C LEU A 188 1.25 11.99 15.74
N ALA A 189 0.57 12.08 16.90
CA ALA A 189 0.98 11.41 18.14
C ALA A 189 0.85 9.88 18.10
N GLU A 190 0.10 9.32 17.14
CA GLU A 190 -0.09 7.87 16.99
C GLU A 190 0.88 7.27 15.97
N ILE A 191 1.80 8.06 15.41
CA ILE A 191 2.85 7.58 14.53
C ILE A 191 3.96 7.00 15.39
N VAL A 192 4.30 5.73 15.16
CA VAL A 192 5.31 5.01 15.93
C VAL A 192 6.64 4.98 15.16
N LEU A 193 7.75 5.11 15.89
CA LEU A 193 9.08 4.94 15.33
C LEU A 193 9.24 3.55 14.70
N GLY A 194 9.75 3.52 13.49
CA GLY A 194 9.94 2.29 12.71
C GLY A 194 8.69 1.76 12.02
N ASP A 195 7.54 2.43 12.12
CA ASP A 195 6.40 2.16 11.24
C ASP A 195 6.77 2.50 9.80
N GLU A 196 6.16 1.80 8.84
CA GLU A 196 6.20 2.29 7.48
C GLU A 196 5.19 3.42 7.31
N ILE A 197 5.52 4.35 6.43
CA ILE A 197 4.75 5.55 6.18
C ILE A 197 4.68 5.80 4.68
N ARG A 198 3.47 6.13 4.22
CA ARG A 198 3.18 6.57 2.87
C ARG A 198 2.59 7.96 2.93
N ILE A 199 3.14 8.87 2.14
CA ILE A 199 2.92 10.30 2.22
C ILE A 199 2.53 10.81 0.85
N LEU A 200 1.41 11.51 0.76
CA LEU A 200 1.06 12.30 -0.41
C LEU A 200 1.37 13.74 -0.12
N GLY A 201 2.18 14.37 -0.96
CA GLY A 201 2.58 15.75 -0.73
C GLY A 201 3.50 16.30 -1.80
N ASN A 202 3.73 17.60 -1.73
CA ASN A 202 4.64 18.28 -2.64
C ASN A 202 6.05 18.21 -2.07
N ARG A 203 6.97 17.65 -2.86
CA ARG A 203 8.38 17.52 -2.50
C ARG A 203 9.13 18.77 -2.95
N ASN A 204 10.10 19.22 -2.16
CA ASN A 204 10.97 20.34 -2.55
C ASN A 204 11.91 19.97 -3.72
N ALA A 205 12.55 20.96 -4.34
CA ALA A 205 13.41 20.78 -5.52
C ALA A 205 14.52 19.73 -5.29
N ASP A 206 15.11 19.72 -4.09
CA ASP A 206 16.19 18.79 -3.76
C ASP A 206 15.70 17.40 -3.40
N GLY A 207 14.44 17.27 -2.98
CA GLY A 207 13.81 16.03 -2.52
C GLY A 207 14.06 15.65 -1.06
N SER A 208 14.61 16.56 -0.26
CA SER A 208 14.89 16.39 1.17
C SER A 208 13.69 16.70 2.05
N GLU A 209 12.70 17.45 1.55
CA GLU A 209 11.51 17.84 2.31
C GLU A 209 10.23 17.57 1.53
N ILE A 210 9.16 17.25 2.27
CA ILE A 210 7.82 17.04 1.71
C ILE A 210 6.80 17.78 2.57
N GLU A 211 6.00 18.62 1.90
CA GLU A 211 4.78 19.20 2.47
C GLU A 211 3.64 18.19 2.33
N ALA A 212 3.31 17.51 3.43
CA ALA A 212 2.35 16.41 3.42
C ALA A 212 0.90 16.91 3.51
N GLU A 213 0.08 16.45 2.56
CA GLU A 213 -1.37 16.63 2.51
C GLU A 213 -2.08 15.43 3.15
N GLN A 214 -1.56 14.22 2.92
CA GLN A 214 -2.12 12.99 3.46
C GLN A 214 -1.01 12.06 3.92
N ILE A 215 -1.14 11.53 5.13
CA ILE A 215 -0.18 10.64 5.76
C ILE A 215 -0.88 9.35 6.14
N VAL A 216 -0.36 8.24 5.67
CA VAL A 216 -0.87 6.89 5.97
C VAL A 216 0.26 6.10 6.63
N THR A 217 0.02 5.58 7.83
CA THR A 217 0.99 4.78 8.58
C THR A 217 0.53 3.35 8.75
N GLY A 218 1.49 2.43 8.86
CA GLY A 218 1.23 1.04 9.17
C GLY A 218 2.42 0.39 9.87
N SER A 219 2.16 -0.39 10.91
CA SER A 219 3.18 -1.19 11.57
C SER A 219 3.36 -2.50 10.82
N PHE A 220 4.29 -2.55 9.87
CA PHE A 220 4.62 -3.78 9.17
C PHE A 220 5.88 -4.43 9.72
N GLN A 221 5.96 -5.74 9.55
CA GLN A 221 7.12 -6.55 9.85
C GLN A 221 7.28 -7.63 8.79
N THR A 222 8.53 -7.89 8.43
CA THR A 222 8.91 -8.98 7.54
C THR A 222 9.55 -10.08 8.38
N SER A 223 8.99 -11.28 8.30
CA SER A 223 9.49 -12.50 8.92
C SER A 223 9.87 -13.49 7.83
N GLY A 224 10.73 -14.45 8.14
CA GLY A 224 11.12 -15.44 7.14
C GLY A 224 11.76 -16.65 7.76
N GLY A 225 11.42 -17.82 7.25
CA GLY A 225 11.75 -19.08 7.91
C GLY A 225 11.43 -20.29 7.06
N THR A 226 11.82 -21.45 7.59
CA THR A 226 11.55 -22.74 6.96
C THR A 226 10.19 -23.24 7.41
N ILE A 227 9.36 -23.70 6.47
CA ILE A 227 8.06 -24.29 6.78
C ILE A 227 8.27 -25.60 7.55
N LYS A 228 7.71 -25.66 8.76
CA LYS A 228 7.70 -26.82 9.64
C LYS A 228 6.45 -27.68 9.43
N SER A 229 5.29 -27.05 9.28
CA SER A 229 4.03 -27.74 8.99
C SER A 229 3.04 -26.83 8.27
N ILE A 230 2.07 -27.44 7.59
CA ILE A 230 0.99 -26.77 6.84
C ILE A 230 -0.34 -27.36 7.31
N ASP A 231 -1.24 -26.52 7.79
CA ASP A 231 -2.63 -26.85 8.13
C ASP A 231 -3.56 -26.23 7.09
N LEU A 232 -3.96 -27.04 6.11
CA LEU A 232 -4.87 -26.61 5.05
C LEU A 232 -6.31 -26.40 5.54
N ALA A 233 -6.71 -27.02 6.66
CA ALA A 233 -8.06 -26.86 7.21
C ALA A 233 -8.23 -25.49 7.88
N LYS A 234 -7.18 -24.99 8.52
CA LYS A 234 -7.17 -23.68 9.17
C LYS A 234 -6.58 -22.56 8.30
N ASN A 235 -6.04 -22.91 7.14
CA ASN A 235 -5.22 -22.02 6.31
C ASN A 235 -4.02 -21.44 7.10
N GLU A 236 -3.34 -22.28 7.86
CA GLU A 236 -2.20 -21.88 8.69
C GLU A 236 -0.91 -22.59 8.25
N VAL A 237 0.20 -21.87 8.34
CA VAL A 237 1.54 -22.40 8.08
C VAL A 237 2.40 -22.12 9.30
N VAL A 238 3.05 -23.14 9.85
CA VAL A 238 4.03 -22.93 10.93
C VAL A 238 5.40 -22.87 10.31
N ILE A 239 6.13 -21.77 10.55
CA ILE A 239 7.53 -21.64 10.16
C ILE A 239 8.43 -21.66 11.39
N THR A 240 9.65 -22.14 11.23
CA THR A 240 10.74 -21.83 12.16
C THR A 240 11.44 -20.57 11.63
N ASP A 241 11.24 -19.44 12.32
CA ASP A 241 11.77 -18.14 11.92
C ASP A 241 13.31 -18.14 11.96
N SER A 242 13.91 -17.70 10.87
CA SER A 242 15.36 -17.76 10.67
C SER A 242 16.13 -16.82 11.57
N GLY A 243 15.53 -15.70 11.99
CA GLY A 243 16.16 -14.69 12.83
C GLY A 243 16.04 -15.00 14.32
N THR A 244 14.83 -15.31 14.78
CA THR A 244 14.52 -15.57 16.20
C THR A 244 14.71 -17.04 16.60
N LYS A 245 14.78 -17.95 15.63
CA LYS A 245 14.80 -19.42 15.83
C LYS A 245 13.57 -19.95 16.58
N LYS A 246 12.48 -19.18 16.61
CA LYS A 246 11.21 -19.58 17.23
C LYS A 246 10.21 -20.04 16.17
N ASP A 247 9.29 -20.90 16.58
CA ASP A 247 8.16 -21.27 15.74
C ASP A 247 7.14 -20.13 15.71
N VAL A 248 6.73 -19.75 14.51
CA VAL A 248 5.73 -18.71 14.25
C VAL A 248 4.62 -19.31 13.40
N THR A 249 3.38 -19.18 13.87
CA THR A 249 2.18 -19.59 13.14
C THR A 249 1.71 -18.45 12.25
N ILE A 250 1.50 -18.74 10.97
CA ILE A 250 1.12 -17.77 9.96
C ILE A 250 -0.27 -18.11 9.45
N ALA A 251 -1.25 -17.27 9.78
CA ALA A 251 -2.59 -17.38 9.25
C ALA A 251 -2.67 -16.73 7.86
N ILE A 252 -3.18 -17.48 6.89
CA ILE A 252 -3.40 -17.05 5.52
C ILE A 252 -4.89 -16.78 5.34
N SER A 253 -5.23 -15.63 4.79
CA SER A 253 -6.60 -15.22 4.52
C SER A 253 -6.84 -15.03 3.03
N GLU A 254 -8.10 -14.89 2.62
CA GLU A 254 -8.46 -14.70 1.21
C GLU A 254 -7.86 -13.42 0.59
N ILE A 255 -7.57 -12.41 1.41
CA ILE A 255 -6.93 -11.16 0.99
C ILE A 255 -5.40 -11.23 0.98
N SER A 256 -4.82 -12.35 1.42
CA SER A 256 -3.37 -12.55 1.45
C SER A 256 -2.84 -12.81 0.05
N ILE A 257 -1.78 -12.11 -0.35
CA ILE A 257 -1.17 -12.26 -1.67
C ILE A 257 -0.03 -13.27 -1.56
N LEU A 258 -0.22 -14.43 -2.18
CA LEU A 258 0.78 -15.49 -2.23
C LEU A 258 1.42 -15.52 -3.62
N LYS A 259 2.74 -15.36 -3.69
CA LYS A 259 3.48 -15.33 -4.96
C LYS A 259 4.78 -16.14 -4.87
N GLN A 260 5.25 -16.63 -6.01
CA GLN A 260 6.55 -17.27 -6.12
C GLN A 260 7.58 -16.30 -6.66
N PHE A 261 8.68 -16.11 -5.93
CA PHE A 261 9.79 -15.30 -6.38
C PHE A 261 10.58 -16.06 -7.45
N PRO A 262 10.81 -15.48 -8.65
CA PRO A 262 11.61 -16.14 -9.67
C PRO A 262 13.04 -16.37 -9.19
N GLN A 263 13.48 -17.63 -9.10
CA GLN A 263 14.77 -18.01 -8.53
C GLN A 263 15.97 -17.34 -9.21
N GLU A 264 15.95 -17.21 -10.54
CA GLU A 264 16.99 -16.49 -11.28
C GLU A 264 17.11 -15.03 -10.86
N MET A 265 15.97 -14.38 -10.60
CA MET A 265 15.92 -13.01 -10.15
C MET A 265 16.38 -12.90 -8.69
N ALA A 266 15.93 -13.82 -7.82
CA ALA A 266 16.34 -13.86 -6.42
C ALA A 266 17.87 -13.97 -6.29
N ASN A 267 18.48 -14.91 -7.03
CA ASN A 267 19.92 -15.12 -7.05
C ASN A 267 20.69 -13.89 -7.60
N ARG A 268 20.17 -13.27 -8.66
CA ARG A 268 20.77 -12.05 -9.22
C ARG A 268 20.78 -10.91 -8.22
N ILE A 269 19.66 -10.68 -7.53
CA ILE A 269 19.55 -9.58 -6.57
C ILE A 269 20.35 -9.89 -5.29
N ALA A 270 20.31 -11.12 -4.80
CA ALA A 270 21.11 -11.52 -3.64
C ALA A 270 22.61 -11.31 -3.92
N THR A 271 23.10 -11.64 -5.11
CA THR A 271 24.49 -11.37 -5.53
C THR A 271 24.81 -9.86 -5.60
N MET A 272 23.86 -9.05 -6.06
CA MET A 272 24.00 -7.60 -6.08
C MET A 272 24.05 -7.03 -4.65
N GLN A 273 23.17 -7.51 -3.77
CA GLN A 273 23.04 -7.06 -2.39
C GLN A 273 24.20 -7.56 -1.50
N SER A 274 24.84 -8.68 -1.85
CA SER A 274 26.02 -9.18 -1.16
C SER A 274 27.31 -8.39 -1.47
N GLY A 275 27.22 -7.30 -2.25
CA GLY A 275 28.35 -6.43 -2.55
C GLY A 275 29.13 -6.81 -3.81
N GLY A 276 28.59 -7.65 -4.70
CA GLY A 276 29.21 -7.95 -5.99
C GLY A 276 29.17 -6.79 -7.01
N GLY A 277 28.66 -5.63 -6.62
CA GLY A 277 28.46 -4.43 -7.45
C GLY A 277 29.24 -3.20 -7.00
N GLN A 278 30.38 -3.36 -6.33
CA GLN A 278 31.33 -2.27 -6.13
C GLN A 278 32.41 -2.36 -7.21
N GLY A 279 32.68 -1.23 -7.87
CA GLY A 279 33.43 -1.12 -9.11
C GLY A 279 34.74 -1.93 -9.16
N GLY A 280 34.89 -2.66 -10.25
CA GLY A 280 36.12 -3.35 -10.60
C GLY A 280 36.01 -3.74 -12.06
N GLY A 281 36.83 -3.11 -12.90
CA GLY A 281 36.81 -3.32 -14.34
C GLY A 281 36.88 -4.79 -14.72
N PHE A 282 36.37 -5.07 -15.92
CA PHE A 282 36.62 -6.29 -16.68
C PHE A 282 38.13 -6.62 -16.60
N ARG A 283 38.53 -7.49 -15.68
CA ARG A 283 39.80 -8.22 -15.77
C ARG A 283 39.44 -9.59 -16.34
N PRO A 284 39.67 -9.83 -17.63
CA PRO A 284 39.60 -11.18 -18.15
C PRO A 284 40.59 -12.08 -17.40
N PRO A 285 40.36 -13.40 -17.36
CA PRO A 285 41.17 -14.31 -16.56
C PRO A 285 42.62 -14.31 -17.04
N GLN A 286 43.53 -13.86 -16.18
CA GLN A 286 44.97 -13.96 -16.41
C GLN A 286 45.36 -15.43 -16.27
N GLY A 287 45.63 -16.07 -17.42
CA GLY A 287 46.28 -17.36 -17.48
C GLY A 287 47.72 -17.30 -16.95
N ASN A 288 48.12 -18.37 -16.28
CA ASN A 288 49.47 -18.64 -15.79
C ASN A 288 50.52 -18.51 -16.89
N GLY A 289 51.60 -17.78 -16.61
CA GLY A 289 52.81 -17.78 -17.44
C GLY A 289 53.93 -17.00 -16.75
N ALA A 290 54.97 -17.72 -16.33
CA ALA A 290 56.10 -17.23 -15.56
C ALA A 290 57.10 -16.37 -16.37
N SER A 291 58.00 -15.75 -15.62
CA SER A 291 59.30 -15.12 -15.98
C SER A 291 59.34 -13.60 -16.26
N ASN A 292 60.11 -12.93 -15.40
CA ASN A 292 60.76 -11.60 -15.53
C ASN A 292 62.12 -11.79 -16.29
N PRO A 293 62.98 -10.77 -16.61
CA PRO A 293 62.93 -9.28 -16.47
C PRO A 293 63.58 -8.54 -17.72
N PRO A 294 64.27 -7.36 -17.68
CA PRO A 294 64.10 -6.05 -17.00
C PRO A 294 64.17 -4.77 -17.92
N ALA A 295 63.97 -3.58 -17.31
CA ALA A 295 64.71 -2.29 -17.52
C ALA A 295 64.06 -1.07 -18.26
N ASN A 296 63.68 -0.05 -17.44
CA ASN A 296 63.82 1.43 -17.50
C ASN A 296 63.57 2.32 -18.77
N PRO A 297 63.26 3.64 -18.58
CA PRO A 297 62.40 4.51 -19.42
C PRO A 297 63.16 5.41 -20.43
N PRO A 298 62.48 6.27 -21.22
CA PRO A 298 62.45 7.70 -20.86
C PRO A 298 61.18 8.52 -21.27
N THR A 299 61.23 9.76 -20.79
CA THR A 299 60.41 10.98 -20.91
C THR A 299 60.08 11.55 -22.31
N GLY A 300 59.00 12.36 -22.36
CA GLY A 300 58.68 13.38 -23.39
C GLY A 300 57.19 13.33 -23.75
N GLY A 301 56.34 14.31 -23.48
CA GLY A 301 56.42 15.73 -23.83
C GLY A 301 55.50 15.99 -25.03
N GLY A 302 54.34 16.63 -24.83
CA GLY A 302 53.43 16.91 -25.96
C GLY A 302 52.02 17.33 -25.55
N GLN A 303 51.83 18.63 -25.41
CA GLN A 303 50.60 19.35 -25.10
C GLN A 303 49.85 19.67 -26.40
N THR A 304 48.57 19.29 -26.54
CA THR A 304 47.57 20.04 -27.32
C THR A 304 46.15 19.77 -26.82
N ASN A 305 45.43 20.86 -26.58
CA ASN A 305 44.02 20.90 -26.17
C ASN A 305 43.08 20.61 -27.37
N PRO A 306 41.77 20.39 -27.12
CA PRO A 306 40.88 19.60 -27.97
C PRO A 306 40.14 20.43 -29.03
N PRO A 307 39.60 19.80 -30.09
CA PRO A 307 38.42 20.30 -30.76
C PRO A 307 37.18 19.52 -30.32
N THR A 308 36.26 20.26 -29.74
CA THR A 308 34.82 19.98 -29.70
C THR A 308 34.30 19.55 -31.08
N GLY A 309 33.75 18.35 -31.16
CA GLY A 309 33.02 17.85 -32.32
C GLY A 309 31.89 16.96 -31.85
N GLY A 310 30.66 17.42 -32.06
CA GLY A 310 29.44 16.72 -31.67
C GLY A 310 29.37 15.31 -32.23
N GLY A 311 29.27 14.35 -31.32
CA GLY A 311 29.00 12.95 -31.60
C GLY A 311 27.86 12.50 -30.70
N GLN A 312 26.66 12.62 -31.25
CA GLN A 312 25.41 12.13 -30.68
C GLN A 312 25.54 10.63 -30.41
N ALA A 313 25.84 10.27 -29.16
CA ALA A 313 25.88 8.88 -28.74
C ALA A 313 24.45 8.31 -28.82
N PRO A 314 24.20 7.24 -29.58
CA PRO A 314 22.88 6.63 -29.65
C PRO A 314 22.54 6.09 -28.27
N ASN A 315 21.48 6.66 -27.70
CA ASN A 315 20.87 6.22 -26.46
C ASN A 315 20.25 4.83 -26.69
N GLY A 316 21.09 3.80 -26.60
CA GLY A 316 20.76 2.40 -26.83
C GLY A 316 20.57 1.65 -25.53
N MET A 317 19.30 1.36 -25.23
CA MET A 317 18.87 0.12 -24.58
C MET A 317 19.38 -0.18 -23.15
N GLY A 318 18.79 0.48 -22.17
CA GLY A 318 18.70 0.01 -20.78
C GLY A 318 17.32 -0.56 -20.47
N GLY A 319 16.86 -1.55 -21.25
CA GLY A 319 15.62 -2.29 -21.00
C GLY A 319 15.74 -3.17 -19.75
N GLY A 320 15.73 -2.55 -18.58
CA GLY A 320 15.72 -3.21 -17.27
C GLY A 320 14.30 -3.30 -16.73
N GLY A 321 13.44 -4.11 -17.36
CA GLY A 321 12.12 -4.39 -16.83
C GLY A 321 12.22 -5.10 -15.48
N GLY A 322 12.10 -4.35 -14.38
CA GLY A 322 11.99 -4.96 -13.05
C GLY A 322 12.20 -4.04 -11.85
N PHE A 323 12.91 -2.92 -11.98
CA PHE A 323 13.25 -2.08 -10.83
C PHE A 323 12.59 -0.70 -10.95
N ARG A 324 11.65 -0.40 -10.05
CA ARG A 324 11.00 0.92 -9.97
C ARG A 324 11.98 1.91 -9.33
N ASN A 325 11.92 3.17 -9.75
CA ASN A 325 12.65 4.26 -9.12
C ASN A 325 12.17 4.40 -7.66
N GLY A 326 12.93 3.84 -6.71
CA GLY A 326 12.48 3.60 -5.33
C GLY A 326 12.89 2.24 -4.73
N GLY A 327 13.61 1.39 -5.46
CA GLY A 327 14.17 0.14 -4.91
C GLY A 327 13.17 -1.02 -4.81
N GLY A 328 11.93 -0.84 -5.27
CA GLY A 328 10.93 -1.88 -5.36
C GLY A 328 11.01 -2.70 -6.65
N ILE A 329 10.68 -3.98 -6.57
CA ILE A 329 10.49 -4.84 -7.73
C ILE A 329 9.02 -4.81 -8.12
N ASP A 330 8.76 -4.82 -9.43
CA ASP A 330 7.40 -5.04 -9.93
C ASP A 330 6.98 -6.50 -9.72
N ASP A 331 6.44 -6.77 -8.53
CA ASP A 331 5.94 -8.08 -8.10
C ASP A 331 4.65 -8.51 -8.83
N SER A 332 4.05 -7.63 -9.64
CA SER A 332 2.84 -7.90 -10.42
C SER A 332 3.02 -9.05 -11.41
N ARG A 333 4.26 -9.29 -11.85
CA ARG A 333 4.64 -10.34 -12.80
C ARG A 333 4.99 -11.67 -12.14
N PHE A 334 5.03 -11.73 -10.82
CA PHE A 334 5.34 -12.98 -10.12
C PHE A 334 4.16 -13.95 -10.23
N GLN A 335 4.47 -15.25 -10.27
CA GLN A 335 3.46 -16.28 -10.33
C GLN A 335 2.66 -16.29 -9.03
N ASN A 336 1.33 -16.17 -9.13
CA ASN A 336 0.44 -16.37 -7.98
C ASN A 336 0.41 -17.85 -7.61
N ILE A 337 0.50 -18.14 -6.32
CA ILE A 337 0.45 -19.50 -5.77
C ILE A 337 -0.65 -19.59 -4.70
N LYS A 338 -0.98 -20.80 -4.29
CA LYS A 338 -1.91 -21.10 -3.20
C LYS A 338 -1.17 -21.74 -2.03
N ILE A 339 -1.82 -21.79 -0.87
CA ILE A 339 -1.29 -22.51 0.30
C ILE A 339 -1.01 -23.99 -0.01
N THR A 340 -1.76 -24.60 -0.95
CA THR A 340 -1.55 -25.97 -1.42
C THR A 340 -0.26 -26.18 -2.21
N ASP A 341 0.33 -25.11 -2.73
CA ASP A 341 1.57 -25.17 -3.51
C ASP A 341 2.81 -25.09 -2.61
N LEU A 342 2.63 -24.75 -1.32
CA LEU A 342 3.69 -24.67 -0.34
C LEU A 342 4.15 -26.06 0.10
N LYS A 343 5.45 -26.21 0.36
CA LYS A 343 6.03 -27.48 0.80
C LYS A 343 6.69 -27.37 2.16
N VAL A 344 6.52 -28.39 2.99
CA VAL A 344 7.29 -28.52 4.23
C VAL A 344 8.78 -28.58 3.90
N GLY A 345 9.59 -27.80 4.62
CA GLY A 345 11.02 -27.63 4.37
C GLY A 345 11.37 -26.48 3.40
N GLU A 346 10.39 -25.90 2.70
CA GLU A 346 10.60 -24.72 1.85
C GLU A 346 10.83 -23.45 2.70
N MET A 347 11.61 -22.49 2.20
CA MET A 347 11.74 -21.20 2.89
C MET A 347 10.80 -20.17 2.29
N ILE A 348 10.12 -19.47 3.19
CA ILE A 348 9.19 -18.41 2.83
C ILE A 348 9.53 -17.11 3.54
N GLY A 349 9.17 -16.00 2.89
CA GLY A 349 9.20 -14.67 3.45
C GLY A 349 7.78 -14.16 3.58
N VAL A 350 7.45 -13.58 4.73
CA VAL A 350 6.09 -13.12 5.04
C VAL A 350 6.11 -11.69 5.54
N LEU A 351 5.36 -10.85 4.85
CA LEU A 351 4.99 -9.52 5.30
C LEU A 351 3.69 -9.62 6.10
N SER A 352 3.72 -9.12 7.32
CA SER A 352 2.56 -9.03 8.21
C SER A 352 2.54 -7.69 8.93
N THR A 353 1.42 -7.35 9.56
CA THR A 353 1.40 -6.27 10.55
C THR A 353 2.03 -6.75 11.85
N LYS A 354 2.62 -5.83 12.61
CA LYS A 354 2.97 -6.09 14.00
C LYS A 354 1.68 -6.25 14.79
N ASN A 355 1.50 -7.40 15.44
CA ASN A 355 0.44 -7.62 16.41
C ASN A 355 1.03 -7.78 17.82
N THR A 356 0.16 -8.00 18.79
CA THR A 356 0.52 -8.25 20.20
C THR A 356 1.06 -9.65 20.48
N ASP A 357 0.79 -10.65 19.63
CA ASP A 357 1.27 -12.03 19.74
C ASP A 357 2.31 -12.35 18.65
N PRO A 358 3.61 -12.19 18.93
CA PRO A 358 4.66 -12.45 17.94
C PRO A 358 4.75 -13.93 17.51
N ALA A 359 4.10 -14.87 18.21
CA ALA A 359 4.08 -16.28 17.85
C ALA A 359 2.98 -16.63 16.83
N ARG A 360 2.01 -15.72 16.60
CA ARG A 360 0.97 -15.90 15.59
C ARG A 360 0.72 -14.63 14.80
N ILE A 361 1.04 -14.64 13.52
CA ILE A 361 0.91 -13.49 12.62
C ILE A 361 -0.10 -13.79 11.51
N LYS A 362 -0.66 -12.74 10.90
CA LYS A 362 -1.50 -12.85 9.70
C LYS A 362 -0.75 -12.36 8.48
N ALA A 363 -0.65 -13.19 7.44
CA ALA A 363 0.06 -12.84 6.22
C ALA A 363 -0.71 -11.80 5.41
N ILE A 364 -0.03 -10.73 5.02
CA ILE A 364 -0.50 -9.78 3.99
C ILE A 364 0.06 -10.20 2.64
N LYS A 365 1.38 -10.41 2.57
CA LYS A 365 2.08 -11.00 1.42
C LYS A 365 2.95 -12.15 1.89
N LEU A 366 3.02 -13.21 1.08
CA LEU A 366 3.90 -14.35 1.30
C LEU A 366 4.60 -14.66 -0.01
N PHE A 367 5.94 -14.67 0.01
CA PHE A 367 6.75 -15.10 -1.12
C PHE A 367 7.46 -16.42 -0.81
N THR A 368 7.36 -17.37 -1.74
CA THR A 368 8.26 -18.52 -1.81
C THR A 368 9.49 -18.19 -2.64
N GLY A 369 10.54 -19.01 -2.55
CA GLY A 369 11.74 -18.83 -3.35
C GLY A 369 12.66 -17.71 -2.86
N VAL A 370 12.58 -17.38 -1.58
CA VAL A 370 13.33 -16.28 -0.94
C VAL A 370 14.60 -16.76 -0.23
N GLU A 371 15.00 -18.02 -0.43
CA GLU A 371 16.17 -18.64 0.18
C GLU A 371 17.44 -17.80 0.01
N PRO A 372 17.72 -17.20 -1.16
CA PRO A 372 18.94 -16.41 -1.35
C PRO A 372 19.00 -15.20 -0.41
N PHE A 373 17.86 -14.55 -0.16
CA PHE A 373 17.77 -13.38 0.72
C PHE A 373 17.91 -13.76 2.20
N ILE A 374 17.28 -14.87 2.62
CA ILE A 374 17.39 -15.38 3.98
C ILE A 374 18.84 -15.79 4.27
N LYS A 375 19.48 -16.54 3.35
CA LYS A 375 20.90 -16.90 3.47
C LYS A 375 21.79 -15.67 3.55
N LEU A 376 21.55 -14.66 2.70
CA LEU A 376 22.30 -13.41 2.74
C LEU A 376 22.16 -12.69 4.09
N SER A 377 20.94 -12.60 4.64
CA SER A 377 20.73 -12.00 5.97
C SER A 377 21.44 -12.76 7.08
N GLN A 378 21.48 -14.10 7.01
CA GLN A 378 22.20 -14.94 7.98
C GLN A 378 23.72 -14.73 7.87
N MET A 379 24.26 -14.66 6.65
CA MET A 379 25.67 -14.37 6.41
C MET A 379 26.06 -12.96 6.88
N ALA A 380 25.21 -11.97 6.64
CA ALA A 380 25.41 -10.61 7.13
C ALA A 380 25.40 -10.56 8.67
N ALA A 381 24.45 -11.26 9.31
CA ALA A 381 24.40 -11.38 10.77
C ALA A 381 25.65 -12.06 11.35
N MET A 382 26.20 -13.08 10.67
CA MET A 382 27.46 -13.74 11.08
C MET A 382 28.68 -12.82 10.91
N ARG A 383 28.74 -12.03 9.83
CA ARG A 383 29.82 -11.06 9.60
C ARG A 383 29.81 -9.88 10.58
N GLN A 384 28.64 -9.52 11.11
CA GLN A 384 28.48 -8.45 12.09
C GLN A 384 28.74 -8.91 13.54
N GLY A 385 29.10 -10.18 13.75
CA GLY A 385 29.44 -10.78 15.05
C GLY A 385 30.77 -10.32 15.68
N GLY A 386 31.23 -9.10 15.38
CA GLY A 386 32.52 -8.57 15.84
C GLY A 386 32.50 -7.06 16.02
N GLY A 387 31.66 -6.56 16.93
CA GLY A 387 31.75 -5.20 17.46
C GLY A 387 30.88 -4.16 16.75
N GLY A 388 30.00 -3.50 17.52
CA GLY A 388 29.38 -2.25 17.10
C GLY A 388 27.87 -2.23 17.28
N ASN A 389 27.45 -1.72 18.45
CA ASN A 389 26.11 -1.23 18.77
C ASN A 389 25.57 -0.31 17.65
N SER A 390 24.90 -0.90 16.66
CA SER A 390 24.07 -0.22 15.68
C SER A 390 22.69 -0.85 15.77
N GLY A 391 21.71 -0.09 16.28
CA GLY A 391 20.34 -0.53 16.55
C GLY A 391 19.50 -0.88 15.32
N GLY A 392 20.11 -1.35 14.23
CA GLY A 392 19.45 -1.96 13.10
C GLY A 392 19.65 -3.47 13.16
N GLY A 393 18.84 -4.17 13.94
CA GLY A 393 18.82 -5.65 13.93
C GLY A 393 18.76 -6.14 12.48
N ALA A 394 19.51 -7.21 12.17
CA ALA A 394 19.68 -7.77 10.83
C ALA A 394 18.33 -7.95 10.12
N SER A 395 17.87 -6.88 9.49
CA SER A 395 16.50 -6.82 8.98
C SER A 395 16.48 -7.65 7.71
N LEU A 396 15.69 -8.72 7.72
CA LEU A 396 15.45 -9.55 6.56
C LEU A 396 14.90 -8.65 5.44
N ASN A 397 15.76 -8.33 4.48
CA ASN A 397 15.42 -7.44 3.37
C ASN A 397 15.12 -8.31 2.15
N ILE A 398 13.84 -8.65 1.97
CA ILE A 398 13.35 -9.34 0.77
C ILE A 398 12.68 -8.28 -0.12
N PRO A 399 13.25 -7.97 -1.30
CA PRO A 399 12.66 -7.01 -2.22
C PRO A 399 11.21 -7.37 -2.59
N GLY A 400 10.30 -6.40 -2.54
CA GLY A 400 8.87 -6.60 -2.85
C GLY A 400 8.01 -7.14 -1.69
N LEU A 401 8.61 -7.55 -0.57
CA LEU A 401 7.93 -7.83 0.70
C LEU A 401 7.96 -6.62 1.65
N ASP A 402 7.62 -5.45 1.13
CA ASP A 402 7.47 -4.20 1.87
C ASP A 402 6.00 -3.76 1.92
N GLY A 403 5.59 -3.15 3.05
CA GLY A 403 4.19 -2.84 3.39
C GLY A 403 3.46 -1.94 2.39
N PHE A 404 4.21 -1.11 1.67
CA PHE A 404 3.69 -0.16 0.69
C PHE A 404 4.21 -0.36 -0.75
N GLY A 405 4.97 -1.42 -1.04
CA GLY A 405 5.68 -1.62 -2.32
C GLY A 405 4.85 -2.13 -3.49
N GLY A 406 3.60 -2.53 -3.26
CA GLY A 406 2.69 -2.99 -4.30
C GLY A 406 1.57 -2.00 -4.54
N ASN A 407 1.78 -1.03 -5.43
CA ASN A 407 0.76 -0.46 -6.32
C ASN A 407 1.45 0.40 -7.37
#